data_AF-A0A3D6A627-F1
#
_entry.id   AF-A0A3D6A627-F1
#
_cell.length_a   1.000
_cell.length_b   1.000
_cell.length_c   1.000
_cell.angle_alpha   90.00
_cell.angle_beta   90.00
_cell.angle_gamma   90.00
#
_symmetry.space_group_name_H-M   'P 1'
#
loop_
_entity.id
_entity.type
_entity.pdbx_description
1 polymer ?
#
loop_
_entity_poly.entity_id
_entity_poly.type
_entity_poly.pdbx_seq_one_letter_code
_entity_poly.pdbx_strand_id
1 'polypeptide(L)'
;MLSSFLKFFSILISFGALEASSAINETYTSAKDPNLSKDFIYQGEYTGETHGAQVISLGNGHFQAVLFPGGLPGNGWDKKNKSLVSGTLVENSVILKNAEGERSYLAKDPSLFSATKLFPPPGHKLFSGSIESEIMTLLGENGEKLHLKKIIRESPSLGKKHPENAIILFDGSNKDEWVGGRIDPKTKLLHTDGKDIISKKKFNDYHLHLEFLLPYRPSARGQARGNSGLYHVSMYENQI
;
A
#
# COMPACT_ATOMS: atom_id res chain seq x y z
N MET A 1 -11.36 6.55 -69.93
CA MET A 1 -11.38 7.65 -68.95
C MET A 1 -11.67 7.03 -67.60
N LEU A 2 -10.69 7.09 -66.69
CA LEU A 2 -10.64 6.69 -65.26
C LEU A 2 -11.23 5.33 -64.82
N SER A 3 -10.33 4.37 -64.54
CA SER A 3 -10.57 3.30 -63.57
C SER A 3 -9.93 3.67 -62.22
N SER A 4 -10.72 3.50 -61.15
CA SER A 4 -10.34 3.79 -59.77
C SER A 4 -9.55 2.62 -59.18
N PHE A 5 -8.26 2.83 -58.86
CA PHE A 5 -7.46 1.89 -58.09
C PHE A 5 -7.62 2.16 -56.60
N LEU A 6 -8.31 1.24 -55.91
CA LEU A 6 -8.44 1.20 -54.46
C LEU A 6 -7.10 0.70 -53.88
N LYS A 7 -6.34 1.58 -53.22
CA LYS A 7 -5.12 1.18 -52.48
C LYS A 7 -5.54 0.69 -51.09
N PHE A 8 -5.47 -0.62 -50.87
CA PHE A 8 -5.50 -1.21 -49.53
C PHE A 8 -4.24 -0.81 -48.76
N PHE A 9 -4.41 -0.10 -47.65
CA PHE A 9 -3.33 0.21 -46.72
C PHE A 9 -3.39 -0.83 -45.59
N SER A 10 -2.61 -1.91 -45.71
CA SER A 10 -2.42 -2.86 -44.60
C SER A 10 -1.50 -2.22 -43.56
N ILE A 11 -2.08 -1.79 -42.44
CA ILE A 11 -1.34 -1.42 -41.24
C ILE A 11 -0.93 -2.74 -40.56
N LEU A 12 0.35 -3.12 -40.70
CA LEU A 12 0.96 -4.12 -39.84
C LEU A 12 1.06 -3.52 -38.43
N ILE A 13 0.20 -3.97 -37.52
CA ILE A 13 0.39 -3.75 -36.09
C ILE A 13 1.44 -4.77 -35.64
N SER A 14 2.69 -4.32 -35.55
CA SER A 14 3.74 -5.07 -34.88
C SER A 14 3.39 -5.17 -33.40
N PHE A 15 2.87 -6.34 -32.99
CA PHE A 15 2.88 -6.77 -31.60
C PHE A 15 4.34 -6.89 -31.18
N GLY A 16 4.89 -5.81 -30.62
CA GLY A 16 6.11 -5.90 -29.83
C GLY A 16 5.83 -6.87 -28.70
N ALA A 17 6.61 -7.95 -28.63
CA ALA A 17 6.60 -8.84 -27.49
C ALA A 17 6.83 -7.98 -26.24
N LEU A 18 5.79 -7.85 -25.41
CA LEU A 18 5.93 -7.26 -24.10
C LEU A 18 6.79 -8.25 -23.33
N GLU A 19 8.10 -7.99 -23.26
CA GLU A 19 8.96 -8.69 -22.32
C GLU A 19 8.33 -8.48 -20.95
N ALA A 20 7.82 -9.57 -20.37
CA ALA A 20 7.41 -9.58 -18.99
C ALA A 20 8.67 -9.28 -18.17
N SER A 21 8.86 -8.01 -17.83
CA SER A 21 9.86 -7.57 -16.86
C SER A 21 9.72 -8.49 -15.66
N SER A 22 10.76 -9.29 -15.40
CA SER A 22 10.86 -10.10 -14.20
C SER A 22 10.59 -9.15 -13.04
N ALA A 23 9.51 -9.38 -12.30
CA ALA A 23 9.05 -8.47 -11.26
C ALA A 23 10.21 -8.14 -10.33
N ILE A 24 10.81 -6.96 -10.53
CA ILE A 24 11.96 -6.52 -9.76
C ILE A 24 11.43 -6.42 -8.34
N ASN A 25 12.07 -7.14 -7.42
CA ASN A 25 11.64 -7.25 -6.03
C ASN A 25 12.05 -5.98 -5.26
N GLU A 26 11.70 -4.82 -5.81
CA GLU A 26 12.16 -3.51 -5.37
C GLU A 26 11.57 -3.20 -4.00
N THR A 27 12.43 -2.64 -3.15
CA THR A 27 12.12 -2.29 -1.78
C THR A 27 12.57 -0.86 -1.56
N TYR A 28 11.64 0.02 -1.26
CA TYR A 28 11.92 1.43 -1.03
C TYR A 28 11.62 1.80 0.42
N THR A 29 12.56 2.47 1.06
CA THR A 29 12.43 2.96 2.45
C THR A 29 12.35 4.49 2.54
N SER A 30 12.28 5.16 1.40
CA SER A 30 12.21 6.62 1.30
C SER A 30 11.23 7.06 0.22
N ALA A 31 10.34 7.98 0.57
CA ALA A 31 9.45 8.65 -0.39
C ALA A 31 10.21 9.58 -1.36
N LYS A 32 11.48 9.87 -1.09
CA LYS A 32 12.36 10.71 -1.92
C LYS A 32 13.30 9.89 -2.80
N ASP A 33 13.13 8.57 -2.84
CA ASP A 33 13.97 7.71 -3.69
C ASP A 33 13.75 8.09 -5.18
N PRO A 34 14.81 8.40 -5.95
CA PRO A 34 14.67 8.82 -7.34
C PRO A 34 14.14 7.71 -8.26
N ASN A 35 14.24 6.45 -7.84
CA ASN A 35 13.73 5.30 -8.58
C ASN A 35 12.33 4.88 -8.13
N LEU A 36 11.69 5.65 -7.23
CA LEU A 36 10.37 5.33 -6.72
C LEU A 36 9.34 5.39 -7.85
N SER A 37 8.58 4.31 -8.01
CA SER A 37 7.48 4.29 -8.99
C SER A 37 6.49 5.42 -8.73
N LYS A 38 6.00 6.05 -9.82
CA LYS A 38 4.92 7.04 -9.80
C LYS A 38 3.67 6.54 -9.07
N ASP A 39 3.47 5.23 -9.03
CA ASP A 39 2.37 4.61 -8.29
C ASP A 39 2.32 5.03 -6.81
N PHE A 40 3.48 5.35 -6.23
CA PHE A 40 3.59 5.74 -4.83
C PHE A 40 2.75 6.98 -4.50
N ILE A 41 2.62 7.92 -5.45
CA ILE A 41 1.87 9.16 -5.21
C ILE A 41 0.36 8.92 -5.08
N TYR A 42 -0.16 7.82 -5.62
CA TYR A 42 -1.59 7.50 -5.57
C TYR A 42 -1.95 6.54 -4.44
N GLN A 43 -1.01 5.70 -3.98
CA GLN A 43 -1.30 4.83 -2.83
C GLN A 43 -1.47 5.64 -1.54
N GLY A 44 -2.19 5.07 -0.59
CA GLY A 44 -2.38 5.64 0.74
C GLY A 44 -3.85 5.81 1.10
N GLU A 45 -4.11 6.70 2.05
CA GLU A 45 -5.43 6.90 2.62
C GLU A 45 -6.08 8.16 2.06
N TYR A 46 -7.39 8.09 1.83
CA TYR A 46 -8.21 9.19 1.36
C TYR A 46 -9.42 9.30 2.28
N THR A 47 -9.88 10.52 2.55
CA THR A 47 -11.06 10.78 3.37
C THR A 47 -12.02 11.70 2.64
N GLY A 48 -13.31 11.39 2.72
CA GLY A 48 -14.41 12.24 2.31
C GLY A 48 -15.43 12.36 3.44
N GLU A 49 -16.58 12.96 3.13
CA GLU A 49 -17.64 13.21 4.10
C GLU A 49 -18.30 11.91 4.59
N THR A 50 -18.60 10.99 3.67
CA THR A 50 -19.34 9.76 3.97
C THR A 50 -18.49 8.50 3.89
N HIS A 51 -17.26 8.60 3.39
CA HIS A 51 -16.39 7.45 3.12
C HIS A 51 -14.92 7.75 3.43
N GLY A 52 -14.20 6.74 3.89
CA GLY A 52 -12.75 6.65 3.77
C GLY A 52 -12.36 5.69 2.64
N ALA A 53 -11.13 5.80 2.15
CA ALA A 53 -10.58 4.83 1.21
C ALA A 53 -9.11 4.52 1.48
N GLN A 54 -8.72 3.27 1.28
CA GLN A 54 -7.31 2.85 1.20
C GLN A 54 -7.00 2.41 -0.24
N VAL A 55 -6.09 3.13 -0.89
CA VAL A 55 -5.61 2.82 -2.24
C VAL A 55 -4.33 2.00 -2.13
N ILE A 56 -4.38 0.77 -2.62
CA ILE A 56 -3.30 -0.19 -2.57
C ILE A 56 -2.65 -0.22 -3.95
N SER A 57 -1.39 0.21 -4.07
CA SER A 57 -0.60 -0.05 -5.28
C SER A 57 -0.31 -1.55 -5.40
N LEU A 58 -0.49 -2.09 -6.59
CA LEU A 58 -0.26 -3.49 -6.95
C LEU A 58 0.98 -3.66 -7.85
N GLY A 59 1.65 -2.54 -8.17
CA GLY A 59 2.79 -2.46 -9.08
C GLY A 59 2.37 -2.18 -10.52
N ASN A 60 3.28 -1.60 -11.30
CA ASN A 60 3.14 -1.34 -12.73
C ASN A 60 1.85 -0.57 -13.08
N GLY A 61 1.50 0.45 -12.29
CA GLY A 61 0.32 1.27 -12.56
C GLY A 61 -1.01 0.59 -12.21
N HIS A 62 -1.02 -0.56 -11.54
CA HIS A 62 -2.26 -1.20 -11.10
C HIS A 62 -2.56 -0.92 -9.64
N PHE A 63 -3.85 -0.77 -9.32
CA PHE A 63 -4.32 -0.46 -7.98
C PHE A 63 -5.60 -1.22 -7.63
N GLN A 64 -5.85 -1.34 -6.34
CA GLN A 64 -7.19 -1.55 -5.83
C GLN A 64 -7.47 -0.55 -4.71
N ALA A 65 -8.58 0.17 -4.81
CA ALA A 65 -9.10 0.99 -3.73
C ALA A 65 -10.12 0.19 -2.93
N VAL A 66 -10.01 0.25 -1.61
CA VAL A 66 -11.00 -0.26 -0.66
C VAL A 66 -11.74 0.93 -0.09
N LEU A 67 -13.05 1.00 -0.34
CA LEU A 67 -13.93 2.05 0.17
C LEU A 67 -14.60 1.58 1.46
N PHE A 68 -14.66 2.47 2.42
CA PHE A 68 -15.13 2.24 3.78
C PHE A 68 -16.25 3.24 4.11
N PRO A 69 -17.52 2.81 4.15
CA PRO A 69 -18.62 3.67 4.57
C PRO A 69 -18.42 4.18 6.00
N GLY A 70 -18.62 5.48 6.21
CA GLY A 70 -18.47 6.17 7.50
C GLY A 70 -17.07 6.71 7.79
N GLY A 71 -16.02 6.25 7.11
CA GLY A 71 -14.65 6.77 7.31
C GLY A 71 -13.58 5.68 7.19
N LEU A 72 -12.35 5.97 7.61
CA LEU A 72 -11.23 5.02 7.56
C LEU A 72 -11.27 4.00 8.71
N PRO A 73 -10.57 2.86 8.61
CA PRO A 73 -10.34 1.98 9.76
C PRO A 73 -9.77 2.74 10.97
N GLY A 74 -10.45 2.59 12.12
CA GLY A 74 -10.12 3.32 13.35
C GLY A 74 -10.60 4.78 13.38
N ASN A 75 -11.25 5.27 12.33
CA ASN A 75 -11.77 6.63 12.23
C ASN A 75 -13.07 6.65 11.39
N GLY A 76 -14.18 6.21 12.00
CA GLY A 76 -15.53 6.30 11.43
C GLY A 76 -16.07 5.04 10.74
N TRP A 77 -15.21 4.17 10.18
CA TRP A 77 -15.69 2.96 9.49
C TRP A 77 -16.51 2.01 10.38
N ASP A 78 -17.58 1.43 9.83
CA ASP A 78 -18.50 0.48 10.48
C ASP A 78 -17.91 -0.92 10.79
N LYS A 79 -16.67 -1.19 10.34
CA LYS A 79 -15.95 -2.47 10.46
C LYS A 79 -16.59 -3.66 9.74
N LYS A 80 -17.60 -3.43 8.91
CA LYS A 80 -18.39 -4.47 8.24
C LYS A 80 -18.38 -4.29 6.73
N ASN A 81 -18.94 -3.18 6.25
CA ASN A 81 -19.23 -3.01 4.84
C ASN A 81 -18.04 -2.42 4.09
N LYS A 82 -17.75 -2.92 2.89
CA LYS A 82 -16.68 -2.39 2.04
C LYS A 82 -17.08 -2.45 0.58
N SER A 83 -16.53 -1.55 -0.22
CA SER A 83 -16.56 -1.66 -1.68
C SER A 83 -15.15 -1.73 -2.24
N LEU A 84 -14.95 -2.42 -3.36
CA LEU A 84 -13.66 -2.53 -4.03
C LEU A 84 -13.75 -1.90 -5.41
N VAL A 85 -12.72 -1.14 -5.78
CA VAL A 85 -12.61 -0.48 -7.07
C VAL A 85 -11.23 -0.77 -7.65
N SER A 86 -11.17 -1.25 -8.88
CA SER A 86 -9.92 -1.50 -9.58
C SER A 86 -9.41 -0.20 -10.21
N GLY A 87 -8.09 0.01 -10.15
CA GLY A 87 -7.45 1.20 -10.72
C GLY A 87 -6.35 0.86 -11.71
N THR A 88 -6.25 1.68 -12.75
CA THR A 88 -5.13 1.64 -13.71
C THR A 88 -4.60 3.07 -13.93
N LEU A 89 -3.30 3.26 -13.77
CA LEU A 89 -2.62 4.51 -14.09
C LEU A 89 -2.61 4.71 -15.60
N VAL A 90 -3.18 5.83 -16.04
CA VAL A 90 -3.12 6.31 -17.42
C VAL A 90 -2.52 7.71 -17.35
N GLU A 91 -1.32 7.87 -17.90
CA GLU A 91 -0.54 9.11 -17.82
C GLU A 91 -0.32 9.59 -16.38
N ASN A 92 -1.11 10.57 -15.93
CA ASN A 92 -1.03 11.20 -14.61
C ASN A 92 -2.36 11.09 -13.83
N SER A 93 -3.19 10.11 -14.16
CA SER A 93 -4.46 9.86 -13.48
C SER A 93 -4.68 8.35 -13.28
N VAL A 94 -5.18 7.95 -12.12
CA VAL A 94 -5.63 6.57 -11.93
C VAL A 94 -7.09 6.48 -12.34
N ILE A 95 -7.37 5.75 -13.41
CA ILE A 95 -8.73 5.47 -13.85
C ILE A 95 -9.29 4.34 -13.01
N LEU A 96 -10.40 4.62 -12.31
CA LEU A 96 -11.06 3.72 -11.39
C LEU A 96 -12.31 3.11 -12.04
N LYS A 97 -12.42 1.79 -11.98
CA LYS A 97 -13.54 1.01 -12.49
C LYS A 97 -14.01 0.01 -11.45
N ASN A 98 -15.25 -0.44 -11.57
CA ASN A 98 -15.80 -1.51 -10.77
C ASN A 98 -14.81 -2.69 -10.68
N ALA A 99 -14.55 -3.17 -9.47
CA ALA A 99 -13.91 -4.46 -9.34
C ALA A 99 -14.94 -5.53 -9.67
N GLU A 100 -14.75 -6.24 -10.78
CA GLU A 100 -15.64 -7.31 -11.26
C GLU A 100 -14.84 -8.57 -11.59
N GLY A 101 -15.55 -9.65 -11.94
CA GLY A 101 -14.97 -10.93 -12.35
C GLY A 101 -14.47 -11.79 -11.19
N GLU A 102 -13.77 -12.87 -11.54
CA GLU A 102 -13.16 -13.75 -10.55
C GLU A 102 -11.98 -13.06 -9.87
N ARG A 103 -11.99 -13.06 -8.54
CA ARG A 103 -10.91 -12.47 -7.74
C ARG A 103 -10.60 -13.32 -6.54
N SER A 104 -9.33 -13.31 -6.15
CA SER A 104 -8.81 -14.07 -5.03
C SER A 104 -7.99 -13.19 -4.11
N TYR A 105 -8.15 -13.43 -2.81
CA TYR A 105 -7.42 -12.71 -1.78
C TYR A 105 -5.91 -12.86 -1.99
N LEU A 106 -5.20 -11.74 -2.06
CA LEU A 106 -3.74 -11.68 -2.25
C LEU A 106 -3.22 -12.29 -3.56
N ALA A 107 -4.06 -12.41 -4.61
CA ALA A 107 -3.58 -12.86 -5.91
C ALA A 107 -2.40 -12.00 -6.40
N LYS A 108 -1.39 -12.65 -7.00
CA LYS A 108 -0.23 -11.93 -7.53
C LYS A 108 -0.61 -11.06 -8.73
N ASP A 109 -1.40 -11.63 -9.63
CA ASP A 109 -1.97 -10.94 -10.78
C ASP A 109 -2.90 -9.80 -10.30
N PRO A 110 -2.62 -8.53 -10.63
CA PRO A 110 -3.47 -7.41 -10.26
C PRO A 110 -4.91 -7.51 -10.77
N SER A 111 -5.15 -8.18 -11.91
CA SER A 111 -6.49 -8.36 -12.47
C SER A 111 -7.35 -9.28 -11.60
N LEU A 112 -6.74 -10.30 -10.99
CA LEU A 112 -7.37 -11.26 -10.09
C LEU A 112 -7.30 -10.86 -8.61
N PHE A 113 -6.59 -9.77 -8.27
CA PHE A 113 -6.37 -9.40 -6.88
C PHE A 113 -7.65 -8.95 -6.17
N SER A 114 -7.79 -9.41 -4.92
CA SER A 114 -8.71 -8.87 -3.93
C SER A 114 -7.97 -8.54 -2.62
N ALA A 115 -8.28 -7.37 -2.06
CA ALA A 115 -7.86 -6.91 -0.74
C ALA A 115 -8.71 -7.54 0.38
N THR A 116 -9.81 -8.22 0.03
CA THR A 116 -10.70 -8.90 0.98
C THR A 116 -10.75 -10.39 0.71
N LYS A 117 -10.89 -11.18 1.79
CA LYS A 117 -11.02 -12.65 1.73
C LYS A 117 -12.21 -13.11 0.90
N LEU A 118 -13.35 -12.42 1.06
CA LEU A 118 -14.54 -12.64 0.27
C LEU A 118 -14.60 -11.61 -0.86
N PHE A 119 -14.96 -12.08 -2.05
CA PHE A 119 -15.24 -11.23 -3.18
C PHE A 119 -16.58 -11.65 -3.83
N PRO A 120 -17.54 -10.71 -4.01
CA PRO A 120 -17.51 -9.36 -3.46
C PRO A 120 -17.55 -9.36 -1.91
N PRO A 121 -16.99 -8.34 -1.23
CA PRO A 121 -17.13 -8.21 0.22
C PRO A 121 -18.58 -7.89 0.63
N PRO A 122 -18.94 -8.09 1.91
CA PRO A 122 -20.22 -7.62 2.44
C PRO A 122 -20.44 -6.13 2.18
N GLY A 123 -21.64 -5.77 1.71
CA GLY A 123 -22.02 -4.37 1.44
C GLY A 123 -21.34 -3.74 0.21
N HIS A 124 -20.77 -4.56 -0.68
CA HIS A 124 -20.14 -4.09 -1.90
C HIS A 124 -21.13 -3.35 -2.80
N LYS A 125 -20.76 -2.12 -3.13
CA LYS A 125 -21.41 -1.27 -4.13
C LYS A 125 -20.43 -0.99 -5.25
N LEU A 126 -20.96 -0.72 -6.43
CA LEU A 126 -20.19 -0.44 -7.62
C LEU A 126 -19.91 1.06 -7.74
N PHE A 127 -18.67 1.39 -8.08
CA PHE A 127 -18.18 2.75 -8.23
C PHE A 127 -17.15 2.81 -9.37
N SER A 128 -17.19 3.92 -10.11
CA SER A 128 -16.19 4.26 -11.12
C SER A 128 -15.78 5.73 -10.99
N GLY A 129 -14.62 6.09 -11.53
CA GLY A 129 -14.15 7.47 -11.48
C GLY A 129 -12.65 7.60 -11.71
N SER A 130 -12.00 8.53 -11.01
CA SER A 130 -10.56 8.75 -11.15
C SER A 130 -9.91 9.21 -9.84
N ILE A 131 -8.59 9.05 -9.78
CA ILE A 131 -7.73 9.78 -8.85
C ILE A 131 -6.84 10.70 -9.67
N GLU A 132 -6.93 12.00 -9.39
CA GLU A 132 -6.12 13.04 -10.01
C GLU A 132 -5.41 13.82 -8.92
N SER A 133 -4.08 13.84 -8.99
CA SER A 133 -3.23 14.37 -7.91
C SER A 133 -3.53 13.70 -6.56
N GLU A 134 -4.24 14.40 -5.67
CA GLU A 134 -4.60 13.92 -4.32
C GLU A 134 -6.12 13.79 -4.14
N ILE A 135 -6.90 13.91 -5.21
CA ILE A 135 -8.36 13.89 -5.16
C ILE A 135 -8.87 12.65 -5.87
N MET A 136 -9.60 11.82 -5.12
CA MET A 136 -10.38 10.71 -5.64
C MET A 136 -11.81 11.18 -5.86
N THR A 137 -12.32 11.06 -7.07
CA THR A 137 -13.72 11.31 -7.41
C THR A 137 -14.35 10.03 -7.91
N LEU A 138 -15.49 9.65 -7.33
CA LEU A 138 -16.23 8.44 -7.68
C LEU A 138 -17.71 8.74 -7.91
N LEU A 139 -18.30 7.98 -8.84
CA LEU A 139 -19.72 7.93 -9.11
C LEU A 139 -20.21 6.49 -8.88
N GLY A 140 -21.16 6.33 -7.98
CA GLY A 140 -21.90 5.09 -7.77
C GLY A 140 -23.06 4.95 -8.76
N GLU A 141 -23.53 3.72 -8.98
CA GLU A 141 -24.60 3.43 -9.94
C GLU A 141 -25.95 4.09 -9.60
N ASN A 142 -26.18 4.40 -8.33
CA ASN A 142 -27.35 5.14 -7.85
C ASN A 142 -27.22 6.67 -7.99
N GLY A 143 -26.15 7.17 -8.62
CA GLY A 143 -25.86 8.59 -8.74
C GLY A 143 -25.15 9.20 -7.52
N GLU A 144 -24.79 8.39 -6.52
CA GLU A 144 -23.98 8.82 -5.37
C GLU A 144 -22.61 9.31 -5.85
N LYS A 145 -22.22 10.52 -5.42
CA LYS A 145 -20.91 11.10 -5.75
C LYS A 145 -20.06 11.14 -4.50
N LEU A 146 -18.85 10.61 -4.60
CA LEU A 146 -17.87 10.67 -3.53
C LEU A 146 -16.68 11.52 -3.98
N HIS A 147 -16.29 12.45 -3.12
CA HIS A 147 -15.06 13.22 -3.25
C HIS A 147 -14.21 12.96 -2.01
N LEU A 148 -13.06 12.33 -2.20
CA LEU A 148 -12.14 12.03 -1.11
C LEU A 148 -10.79 12.68 -1.39
N LYS A 149 -10.21 13.32 -0.37
CA LYS A 149 -8.89 13.91 -0.44
C LYS A 149 -7.87 12.99 0.24
N LYS A 150 -6.69 12.86 -0.35
CA LYS A 150 -5.57 12.14 0.24
C LYS A 150 -5.18 12.76 1.57
N ILE A 151 -4.89 11.91 2.55
CA ILE A 151 -4.39 12.34 3.85
C ILE A 151 -3.17 11.54 4.25
N ILE A 152 -2.36 12.13 5.12
CA ILE A 152 -1.28 11.45 5.84
C ILE A 152 -1.66 11.52 7.31
N ARG A 153 -1.94 10.36 7.92
CA ARG A 153 -2.17 10.28 9.37
C ARG A 153 -0.83 10.07 10.07
N GLU A 154 -0.62 10.83 11.13
CA GLU A 154 0.53 10.70 12.00
C GLU A 154 0.09 10.18 13.36
N SER A 155 0.89 9.29 13.96
CA SER A 155 0.63 8.83 15.32
C SER A 155 0.86 9.98 16.30
N PRO A 156 -0.04 10.22 17.28
CA PRO A 156 0.22 11.18 18.35
C PRO A 156 1.45 10.86 19.20
N SER A 157 1.97 9.63 19.13
CA SER A 157 3.18 9.19 19.81
C SER A 157 4.43 9.20 18.93
N LEU A 158 4.32 9.56 17.64
CA LEU A 158 5.47 9.60 16.73
C LEU A 158 6.52 10.60 17.24
N GLY A 159 7.77 10.16 17.38
CA GLY A 159 8.87 10.93 17.93
C GLY A 159 8.72 11.27 19.42
N LYS A 160 7.82 10.62 20.15
CA LYS A 160 7.61 10.92 21.57
C LYS A 160 8.89 10.64 22.36
N LYS A 161 9.35 11.63 23.12
CA LYS A 161 10.51 11.46 24.00
C LYS A 161 10.23 10.36 25.02
N HIS A 162 11.23 9.53 25.25
CA HIS A 162 11.16 8.51 26.29
C HIS A 162 11.02 9.17 27.68
N PRO A 163 10.35 8.53 28.65
CA PRO A 163 10.37 8.93 30.06
C PRO A 163 11.79 8.98 30.63
N GLU A 164 12.02 9.76 31.69
CA GLU A 164 13.34 9.93 32.33
C GLU A 164 13.95 8.60 32.81
N ASN A 165 13.12 7.66 33.26
CA ASN A 165 13.53 6.36 33.79
C ASN A 165 13.47 5.21 32.76
N ALA A 166 13.26 5.52 31.48
CA ALA A 166 13.17 4.50 30.45
C ALA A 166 14.55 3.93 30.08
N ILE A 167 14.58 2.64 29.76
CA ILE A 167 15.73 2.02 29.11
C ILE A 167 15.63 2.34 27.62
N ILE A 168 16.61 3.08 27.10
CA ILE A 168 16.69 3.43 25.68
C ILE A 168 17.26 2.23 24.93
N LEU A 169 16.40 1.49 24.23
CA LEU A 169 16.85 0.39 23.38
C LEU A 169 17.46 0.89 22.07
N PHE A 170 16.92 1.95 21.48
CA PHE A 170 17.43 2.53 20.24
C PHE A 170 16.97 3.98 20.07
N ASP A 171 17.90 4.89 19.77
CA ASP A 171 17.64 6.31 19.48
C ASP A 171 18.33 6.80 18.19
N GLY A 172 18.92 5.87 17.42
CA GLY A 172 19.69 6.17 16.21
C GLY A 172 21.19 6.34 16.40
N SER A 173 21.70 6.41 17.64
CA SER A 173 23.13 6.62 17.92
C SER A 173 23.97 5.35 17.79
N ASN A 174 23.52 4.25 18.41
CA ASN A 174 24.22 2.97 18.44
C ASN A 174 23.20 1.81 18.57
N LYS A 175 23.69 0.57 18.52
CA LYS A 175 22.88 -0.66 18.65
C LYS A 175 23.32 -1.52 19.85
N ASP A 176 23.96 -0.92 20.84
CA ASP A 176 24.67 -1.65 21.89
C ASP A 176 23.73 -2.46 22.79
N GLU A 177 22.45 -2.11 22.86
CA GLU A 177 21.42 -2.88 23.55
C GLU A 177 20.91 -4.10 22.75
N TRP A 178 21.38 -4.30 21.52
CA TRP A 178 20.90 -5.35 20.60
C TRP A 178 21.98 -6.38 20.23
N VAL A 179 21.53 -7.61 20.05
CA VAL A 179 22.22 -8.67 19.32
C VAL A 179 21.68 -8.69 17.89
N GLY A 180 22.57 -8.70 16.90
CA GLY A 180 22.21 -8.60 15.49
C GLY A 180 21.88 -7.17 15.05
N GLY A 181 21.33 -7.04 13.85
CA GLY A 181 20.93 -5.77 13.25
C GLY A 181 22.09 -4.86 12.82
N ARG A 182 21.77 -3.87 11.99
CA ARG A 182 22.68 -2.81 11.53
C ARG A 182 21.97 -1.47 11.54
N ILE A 183 22.71 -0.39 11.74
CA ILE A 183 22.19 0.96 11.60
C ILE A 183 22.36 1.38 10.14
N ASP A 184 21.27 1.82 9.51
CA ASP A 184 21.36 2.41 8.19
C ASP A 184 22.08 3.77 8.26
N PRO A 185 23.17 3.97 7.52
CA PRO A 185 23.98 5.18 7.66
C PRO A 185 23.24 6.45 7.21
N LYS A 186 22.24 6.33 6.31
CA LYS A 186 21.46 7.43 5.75
C LYS A 186 20.25 7.76 6.61
N THR A 187 19.46 6.77 7.00
CA THR A 187 18.21 6.98 7.74
C THR A 187 18.39 6.95 9.25
N LYS A 188 19.52 6.42 9.73
CA LYS A 188 19.78 6.15 11.16
C LYS A 188 18.79 5.17 11.80
N LEU A 189 18.02 4.43 11.00
CA LEU A 189 17.12 3.40 11.49
C LEU A 189 17.87 2.09 11.76
N LEU A 190 17.36 1.29 12.71
CA LEU A 190 17.84 -0.04 12.98
C LEU A 190 17.19 -1.05 12.02
N HIS A 191 17.98 -1.71 11.20
CA HIS A 191 17.53 -2.66 10.17
C HIS A 191 18.05 -4.09 10.44
N THR A 192 17.28 -5.10 10.05
CA THR A 192 17.68 -6.53 10.13
C THR A 192 18.86 -6.85 9.22
N ASP A 193 19.94 -7.41 9.74
CA ASP A 193 21.08 -7.93 8.99
C ASP A 193 20.82 -9.32 8.37
N GLY A 194 19.56 -9.66 8.12
CA GLY A 194 19.10 -10.97 7.65
C GLY A 194 18.75 -11.94 8.79
N LYS A 195 18.78 -11.46 10.04
CA LYS A 195 18.44 -12.21 11.25
C LYS A 195 17.55 -11.36 12.17
N ASP A 196 16.98 -12.01 13.18
CA ASP A 196 16.24 -11.32 14.24
C ASP A 196 17.15 -10.37 15.03
N ILE A 197 16.57 -9.26 15.46
CA ILE A 197 17.23 -8.28 16.31
C ILE A 197 16.68 -8.47 17.72
N ILE A 198 17.56 -8.87 18.65
CA ILE A 198 17.15 -9.33 19.98
C ILE A 198 17.78 -8.42 21.04
N SER A 199 16.99 -7.91 21.98
CA SER A 199 17.53 -7.12 23.08
C SER A 199 18.48 -7.98 23.93
N LYS A 200 19.64 -7.42 24.30
CA LYS A 200 20.57 -8.10 25.21
C LYS A 200 19.96 -8.29 26.59
N LYS A 201 19.24 -7.26 27.06
CA LYS A 201 18.46 -7.33 28.29
C LYS A 201 17.21 -8.17 28.08
N LYS A 202 16.84 -8.91 29.13
CA LYS A 202 15.59 -9.64 29.22
C LYS A 202 14.61 -8.82 30.06
N PHE A 203 13.34 -8.87 29.68
CA PHE A 203 12.27 -8.14 30.31
C PHE A 203 11.13 -9.09 30.70
N ASN A 204 10.46 -8.78 31.79
CA ASN A 204 9.21 -9.43 32.19
C ASN A 204 8.06 -8.47 31.87
N ASP A 205 7.60 -7.71 32.86
CA ASP A 205 6.62 -6.64 32.68
C ASP A 205 7.29 -5.37 32.17
N TYR A 206 6.73 -4.76 31.13
CA TYR A 206 7.26 -3.53 30.56
C TYR A 206 6.18 -2.73 29.83
N HIS A 207 6.42 -1.43 29.72
CA HIS A 207 5.80 -0.58 28.71
C HIS A 207 6.81 -0.33 27.60
N LEU A 208 6.42 -0.59 26.35
CA LEU A 208 7.27 -0.38 25.18
C LEU A 208 6.71 0.73 24.31
N HIS A 209 7.59 1.64 23.90
CA HIS A 209 7.36 2.54 22.78
C HIS A 209 8.22 2.05 21.61
N LEU A 210 7.58 1.76 20.48
CA LEU A 210 8.24 1.30 19.26
C LEU A 210 7.66 2.07 18.08
N GLU A 211 8.56 2.57 17.25
CA GLU A 211 8.23 3.17 15.96
C GLU A 211 8.87 2.32 14.86
N PHE A 212 8.14 2.10 13.78
CA PHE A 212 8.61 1.32 12.64
C PHE A 212 8.20 1.99 11.34
N LEU A 213 8.99 1.72 10.29
CA LEU A 213 8.74 2.19 8.94
C LEU A 213 8.51 0.98 8.04
N LEU A 214 7.33 0.92 7.43
CA LEU A 214 7.02 -0.11 6.45
C LEU A 214 7.67 0.26 5.10
N PRO A 215 8.38 -0.68 4.46
CA PRO A 215 8.92 -0.42 3.13
C PRO A 215 7.79 -0.40 2.09
N TYR A 216 7.96 0.41 1.05
CA TYR A 216 7.12 0.33 -0.14
C TYR A 216 7.58 -0.82 -1.03
N ARG A 217 6.69 -1.81 -1.22
CA ARG A 217 6.89 -3.01 -2.05
C ARG A 217 5.63 -3.31 -2.87
N PRO A 218 5.32 -2.53 -3.93
CA PRO A 218 4.02 -2.56 -4.59
C PRO A 218 3.72 -3.90 -5.29
N SER A 219 4.74 -4.57 -5.81
CA SER A 219 4.61 -5.87 -6.50
C SER A 219 4.50 -7.05 -5.53
N ALA A 220 4.83 -6.86 -4.25
CA ALA A 220 4.73 -7.91 -3.23
C ALA A 220 3.30 -8.07 -2.71
N ARG A 221 3.02 -9.23 -2.10
CA ARG A 221 1.71 -9.58 -1.51
C ARG A 221 1.91 -10.27 -0.15
N GLY A 222 0.92 -10.14 0.73
CA GLY A 222 0.90 -10.81 2.02
C GLY A 222 2.21 -10.67 2.80
N GLN A 223 2.73 -11.78 3.30
CA GLN A 223 3.96 -11.86 4.10
C GLN A 223 5.23 -11.39 3.37
N ALA A 224 5.20 -11.19 2.04
CA ALA A 224 6.33 -10.60 1.32
C ALA A 224 6.30 -9.06 1.31
N ARG A 225 5.21 -8.43 1.76
CA ARG A 225 4.98 -6.99 1.65
C ARG A 225 5.24 -6.26 2.97
N GLY A 226 6.49 -6.36 3.47
CA GLY A 226 6.94 -5.61 4.65
C GLY A 226 6.75 -6.32 5.99
N ASN A 227 6.64 -7.66 5.97
CA ASN A 227 6.44 -8.48 7.16
C ASN A 227 7.58 -8.36 8.18
N SER A 228 7.21 -8.12 9.43
CA SER A 228 8.09 -8.18 10.60
C SER A 228 7.26 -8.55 11.84
N GLY A 229 7.84 -8.51 13.03
CA GLY A 229 7.09 -8.82 14.23
C GLY A 229 7.80 -8.39 15.49
N LEU A 230 7.02 -7.97 16.48
CA LEU A 230 7.49 -7.77 17.84
C LEU A 230 7.18 -9.02 18.66
N TYR A 231 8.23 -9.78 19.01
CA TYR A 231 8.11 -10.98 19.83
C TYR A 231 8.29 -10.65 21.32
N HIS A 232 7.20 -10.75 22.08
CA HIS A 232 7.21 -10.62 23.53
C HIS A 232 7.72 -11.92 24.15
N VAL A 233 8.74 -11.81 25.00
CA VAL A 233 9.42 -12.94 25.67
C VAL A 233 9.76 -14.10 24.72
N SER A 234 10.03 -13.79 23.45
CA SER A 234 10.32 -14.76 22.37
C SER A 234 9.21 -15.79 22.09
N MET A 235 7.97 -15.57 22.56
CA MET A 235 6.86 -16.54 22.43
C MET A 235 5.61 -15.95 21.78
N TYR A 236 5.33 -14.67 21.97
CA TYR A 236 4.07 -14.06 21.52
C TYR A 236 4.36 -12.93 20.53
N GLU A 237 3.93 -13.10 19.28
CA GLU A 237 4.16 -12.13 18.23
C GLU A 237 3.01 -11.10 18.15
N ASN A 238 3.37 -9.83 18.18
CA ASN A 238 2.57 -8.76 17.59
C ASN A 238 3.07 -8.53 16.16
N GLN A 239 2.27 -8.98 15.19
CA GLN A 239 2.56 -8.91 13.75
C GLN A 239 2.64 -7.46 13.28
N ILE A 240 3.61 -7.16 12.40
CA ILE A 240 3.83 -5.86 11.74
C ILE A 240 3.73 -6.04 10.22
#